data_AF-A0A940L937-F1
#
_entry.id   AF-A0A940L937-F1
#
_cell.length_a   1.000
_cell.length_b   1.000
_cell.length_c   1.000
_cell.angle_alpha   90.00
_cell.angle_beta   90.00
_cell.angle_gamma   90.00
#
_symmetry.space_group_name_H-M   'P 1'
#
loop_
_entity.id
_entity.type
_entity.pdbx_description
1 polymer ?
#
loop_
_entity_poly.entity_id
_entity_poly.type
_entity_poly.pdbx_seq_one_letter_code
_entity_poly.pdbx_strand_id
1 'polypeptide(L)' 'MPEKKKQTKFIATLDENKIKHIDKFAQTFKDDGVKAKIISPLSGIISGESNASLEELKLKYEPKGLKIEPD' A
#
# COMPACT_ATOMS: atom_id res chain seq x y z
N MET A 1 23.53 -19.13 2.94
CA MET A 1 22.36 -18.94 2.06
C MET A 1 21.88 -17.51 2.27
N PRO A 2 21.82 -16.61 1.28
CA PRO A 2 21.23 -15.31 1.52
C PRO A 2 19.72 -15.51 1.64
N GLU A 3 19.20 -15.31 2.85
CA GLU A 3 17.77 -15.23 3.11
C GLU A 3 17.19 -14.19 2.18
N LYS A 4 16.42 -14.63 1.17
CA LYS A 4 15.60 -13.76 0.33
C LYS A 4 14.75 -12.94 1.29
N LYS A 5 15.11 -11.67 1.51
CA LYS A 5 14.29 -10.70 2.22
C LYS A 5 12.90 -10.80 1.58
N LYS A 6 11.95 -11.39 2.30
CA LYS A 6 10.57 -11.55 1.84
C LYS A 6 10.01 -10.14 1.73
N GLN A 7 10.07 -9.58 0.53
CA GLN A 7 9.35 -8.37 0.22
C GLN A 7 7.86 -8.75 0.27
N THR A 8 7.16 -8.19 1.24
CA THR A 8 5.73 -8.38 1.43
C THR A 8 5.03 -7.56 0.37
N LYS A 9 4.38 -8.24 -0.56
CA LYS A 9 3.47 -7.64 -1.52
C LYS A 9 2.07 -7.57 -0.92
N PHE A 10 1.42 -6.45 -1.15
CA PHE A 10 0.07 -6.20 -0.66
C PHE A 10 -0.68 -5.32 -1.66
N ILE A 11 -1.99 -5.44 -1.66
CA ILE A 11 -2.90 -4.56 -2.38
C ILE A 11 -3.52 -3.60 -1.37
N ALA A 12 -3.33 -2.31 -1.59
CA ALA A 12 -3.98 -1.24 -0.85
C ALA A 12 -5.12 -0.65 -1.69
N THR A 13 -6.35 -0.86 -1.25
CA THR A 13 -7.55 -0.30 -1.87
C THR A 13 -8.00 0.92 -1.10
N LEU A 14 -8.03 2.09 -1.74
CA LEU A 14 -8.59 3.29 -1.14
C LEU A 14 -10.11 3.21 -1.11
N ASP A 15 -10.67 3.76 -0.04
CA ASP A 15 -12.09 4.06 0.04
C ASP A 15 -12.52 5.02 -1.08
N GLU A 16 -13.74 4.88 -1.63
CA GLU A 16 -14.25 5.71 -2.74
C GLU A 16 -14.07 7.21 -2.51
N ASN A 17 -14.25 7.65 -1.25
CA ASN A 17 -14.08 9.04 -0.86
C ASN A 17 -12.63 9.54 -0.95
N LYS A 18 -11.66 8.63 -0.93
CA LYS A 18 -10.23 8.89 -0.93
C LYS A 18 -9.53 8.53 -2.24
N ILE A 19 -10.20 7.87 -3.18
CA ILE A 19 -9.68 7.56 -4.53
C ILE A 19 -9.13 8.82 -5.22
N LYS A 20 -9.82 9.96 -5.08
CA LYS A 20 -9.36 11.27 -5.58
C LYS A 20 -8.01 11.75 -5.02
N HIS A 21 -7.52 11.11 -3.96
CA HIS A 21 -6.24 11.36 -3.31
C HIS A 21 -5.25 10.21 -3.46
N ILE A 22 -5.52 9.24 -4.35
CA ILE A 22 -4.66 8.06 -4.58
C ILE A 22 -3.20 8.43 -4.85
N ASP A 23 -2.95 9.52 -5.58
CA ASP A 23 -1.61 10.02 -5.87
C ASP A 23 -0.86 10.44 -4.59
N LYS A 24 -1.54 11.16 -3.68
CA LYS A 24 -0.98 11.54 -2.38
C LYS A 24 -0.67 10.32 -1.51
N PHE A 25 -1.51 9.30 -1.57
CA PHE A 25 -1.29 8.06 -0.83
C PHE A 25 -0.13 7.25 -1.41
N ALA A 26 -0.08 7.06 -2.73
CA ALA A 26 1.05 6.42 -3.41
C ALA A 26 2.37 7.15 -3.13
N GLN A 27 2.34 8.48 -3.02
CA GLN A 27 3.49 9.28 -2.63
C GLN A 27 3.85 9.10 -1.15
N THR A 28 2.86 9.04 -0.26
CA THR A 28 3.08 8.75 1.17
C THR A 28 3.76 7.39 1.35
N PHE A 29 3.31 6.35 0.63
CA PHE A 29 3.96 5.04 0.65
C PHE A 29 5.43 5.14 0.21
N LYS A 30 5.72 5.85 -0.88
CA LYS A 30 7.10 6.06 -1.34
C LYS A 30 7.96 6.77 -0.31
N ASP A 31 7.42 7.79 0.35
CA ASP A 31 8.09 8.53 1.43
C ASP A 31 8.41 7.62 2.62
N ASP A 32 7.50 6.68 2.91
CA ASP A 32 7.63 5.65 3.94
C ASP A 32 8.62 4.51 3.57
N GLY A 33 9.25 4.58 2.39
CA GLY A 33 10.13 3.52 1.87
C GLY A 33 9.40 2.31 1.30
N VAL A 34 8.08 2.42 1.08
CA VAL A 34 7.24 1.40 0.47
C VAL A 34 7.16 1.64 -1.03
N LYS A 35 7.40 0.60 -1.84
CA LYS A 35 7.15 0.66 -3.28
C LYS A 35 5.66 0.56 -3.55
N ALA A 36 4.98 1.69 -3.64
CA ALA A 36 3.61 1.76 -4.12
C ALA A 36 3.53 2.02 -5.64
N LYS A 37 2.65 1.28 -6.32
CA LYS A 37 2.31 1.43 -7.73
C LYS A 37 0.80 1.44 -7.88
N ILE A 38 0.27 2.52 -8.45
CA ILE A 38 -1.16 2.63 -8.76
C ILE A 38 -1.49 1.65 -9.89
N ILE A 39 -2.40 0.71 -9.64
CA ILE A 39 -2.87 -0.26 -10.64
C ILE A 39 -4.20 0.19 -11.24
N SER A 40 -5.09 0.72 -10.40
CA SER A 40 -6.37 1.29 -10.84
C SER A 40 -6.63 2.62 -10.15
N PRO A 41 -6.36 3.76 -10.82
CA PRO A 41 -6.60 5.08 -10.24
C PRO A 41 -8.09 5.39 -10.07
N LEU A 42 -8.96 4.79 -10.89
CA LEU A 42 -10.41 4.96 -10.82
C LEU A 42 -11.04 4.16 -9.69
N SER A 43 -10.46 2.99 -9.36
CA SER A 43 -10.95 2.11 -8.29
C SER A 43 -10.17 2.25 -6.99
N GLY A 44 -9.18 3.14 -6.93
CA GLY A 44 -8.40 3.33 -5.71
C GLY A 44 -7.38 2.24 -5.43
N ILE A 45 -6.98 1.42 -6.41
CA ILE A 45 -6.15 0.24 -6.16
C ILE A 45 -4.67 0.58 -6.35
N ILE A 46 -3.88 0.34 -5.31
CA ILE A 46 -2.43 0.50 -5.26
C ILE A 46 -1.80 -0.85 -4.90
N SER A 47 -0.87 -1.37 -5.69
CA SER A 47 0.02 -2.45 -5.26
C SER A 47 1.16 -1.84 -4.45
N GLY A 48 1.37 -2.31 -3.23
CA GLY A 48 2.48 -1.95 -2.38
C GLY A 48 3.45 -3.12 -2.20
N GLU A 49 4.75 -2.85 -2.21
CA GLU A 49 5.79 -3.80 -1.87
C GLU A 49 6.69 -3.17 -0.80
N SER A 50 6.73 -3.79 0.38
CA SER A 50 7.53 -3.32 1.52
C SER A 50 8.28 -4.46 2.18
N ASN A 51 9.34 -4.13 2.92
CA ASN A 51 9.94 -5.07 3.87
C ASN A 51 9.15 -5.13 5.19
N ALA A 52 8.18 -4.23 5.39
CA ALA A 52 7.28 -4.26 6.55
C ALA A 52 6.29 -5.44 6.45
N SER A 53 5.77 -5.86 7.61
CA SER A 53 4.75 -6.90 7.68
C SER A 53 3.38 -6.37 7.28
N LEU A 54 2.50 -7.25 6.81
CA LEU A 54 1.16 -6.88 6.37
C LEU A 54 0.33 -6.24 7.51
N GLU A 55 0.51 -6.71 8.75
CA GLU A 55 -0.11 -6.13 9.94
C GLU A 55 0.37 -4.70 10.23
N GLU A 56 1.66 -4.39 10.07
CA GLU A 56 2.18 -3.04 10.27
C GLU A 56 1.59 -2.06 9.25
N LEU A 57 1.50 -2.52 8.00
CA LEU A 57 0.89 -1.76 6.93
C LEU A 57 -0.60 -1.52 7.24
N LYS A 58 -1.33 -2.56 7.64
CA LYS A 58 -2.73 -2.44 8.09
C LYS A 58 -2.88 -1.41 9.21
N LEU A 59 -2.13 -1.54 10.30
CA LEU A 59 -2.14 -0.61 11.44
C LEU A 59 -1.85 0.84 11.04
N LYS A 60 -1.00 1.06 10.03
CA LYS A 60 -0.59 2.40 9.58
C LYS A 60 -1.54 3.02 8.56
N TYR A 61 -2.15 2.21 7.70
CA TYR A 61 -2.90 2.66 6.53
C TYR A 61 -4.42 2.44 6.65
N GLU A 62 -4.91 1.38 7.30
CA GLU A 62 -6.35 1.21 7.59
C GLU A 62 -6.99 2.41 8.28
N PRO A 63 -6.41 3.01 9.35
CA PRO A 63 -6.99 4.21 9.95
C PRO A 63 -6.97 5.44 9.02
N LYS A 64 -6.15 5.42 7.96
CA LYS A 64 -6.14 6.48 6.94
C LYS A 64 -7.21 6.27 5.87
N GLY A 65 -7.97 5.18 5.91
CA GLY A 65 -8.98 4.83 4.90
C GLY A 65 -8.41 4.06 3.71
N LEU A 66 -7.33 3.31 3.92
CA LEU A 66 -6.71 2.40 2.96
C LEU A 66 -6.89 0.97 3.45
N LYS A 67 -7.57 0.13 2.68
CA LYS A 67 -7.74 -1.27 2.97
C LYS A 67 -6.55 -2.05 2.44
N ILE A 68 -5.71 -2.57 3.34
CA ILE A 68 -4.51 -3.33 2.98
C ILE A 68 -4.86 -4.82 3.00
N GLU A 69 -4.70 -5.49 1.87
CA GLU A 69 -4.90 -6.92 1.70
C GLU A 69 -3.63 -7.57 1.14
N PRO A 70 -3.37 -8.86 1.40
CA PRO A 70 -2.30 -9.58 0.73
C PRO A 70 -2.52 -9.59 -0.79
N ASP A 71 -1.44 -9.36 -1.54
CA ASP A 71 -1.38 -9.55 -2.99
C ASP A 71 -1.47 -11.03 -3.35
#